data_AF-A0A817S3Y2-F1
#
_entry.id   AF-A0A817S3Y2-F1
#
_cell.length_a   1.000
_cell.length_b   1.000
_cell.length_c   1.000
_cell.angle_alpha   90.00
_cell.angle_beta   90.00
_cell.angle_gamma   90.00
#
_symmetry.space_group_name_H-M   'P 1'
#
loop_
_entity.id
_entity.type
_entity.pdbx_description
1 polymer ?
#
loop_
_entity_poly.entity_id
_entity_poly.type
_entity_poly.pdbx_seq_one_letter_code
_entity_poly.pdbx_strand_id
1 'polypeptide(L)'
;MTKKGSVRIVKGEESKCLPIECTSYNVSGDATRRVNSGKGDLCDRDMVGWVRFVDRAGTAIVRKAPNGRCGSVKAGWILGVYPREPGTTSLSTLCYVDEIGNPCSSSKAIRSTHCGDFLVFEIPHPPNCPARACTDDYELH
;
A
#
# COMPACT_ATOMS: atom_id res chain seq x y z
N MET A 1 51.21 -34.21 11.36
CA MET A 1 50.78 -32.84 11.72
C MET A 1 49.51 -32.52 10.95
N THR A 2 48.34 -32.75 11.54
CA THR A 2 47.05 -32.54 10.86
C THR A 2 46.48 -31.20 11.29
N LYS A 3 46.47 -30.20 10.40
CA LYS A 3 45.86 -28.89 10.66
C LYS A 3 44.34 -29.07 10.74
N LYS A 4 43.76 -28.86 11.93
CA LYS A 4 42.31 -28.66 12.09
C LYS A 4 41.94 -27.26 11.58
N GLY A 5 41.26 -27.19 10.45
CA GLY A 5 40.64 -25.96 9.96
C GLY A 5 39.42 -25.61 10.83
N SER A 6 39.40 -24.40 11.39
CA SER A 6 38.25 -23.86 12.08
C SER A 6 37.25 -23.32 11.04
N VAL A 7 36.09 -23.96 10.93
CA VAL A 7 34.97 -23.46 10.13
C VAL A 7 34.28 -22.35 10.94
N ARG A 8 34.31 -21.12 10.43
CA ARG A 8 33.47 -20.03 10.95
C ARG A 8 32.11 -20.11 10.24
N ILE A 9 31.07 -20.48 10.97
CA ILE A 9 29.69 -20.31 10.50
C ILE A 9 29.37 -18.82 10.61
N VAL A 10 29.31 -18.13 9.48
CA VAL A 10 28.66 -16.82 9.39
C VAL A 10 27.16 -17.07 9.49
N LYS A 11 26.49 -16.46 10.49
CA LYS A 11 25.03 -16.44 10.54
C LYS A 11 24.54 -15.67 9.32
N GLY A 12 24.04 -16.37 8.31
CA GLY A 12 23.27 -15.77 7.23
C GLY A 12 21.96 -15.24 7.80
N GLU A 13 21.54 -14.06 7.38
CA GLU A 13 20.22 -13.52 7.68
C GLU A 13 19.17 -14.55 7.29
N GLU A 14 18.34 -14.92 8.26
CA GLU A 14 17.27 -15.90 8.10
C GLU A 14 16.30 -15.40 7.02
N SER A 15 16.27 -16.06 5.87
CA SER A 15 15.34 -15.72 4.79
C SER A 15 13.92 -16.03 5.27
N LYS A 16 13.26 -15.04 5.88
CA LYS A 16 11.86 -15.15 6.29
C LYS A 16 11.03 -15.48 5.05
N CYS A 17 10.28 -16.57 5.06
CA CYS A 17 9.37 -16.91 3.98
C CYS A 17 8.29 -15.81 3.88
N LEU A 18 8.38 -14.98 2.85
CA LEU A 18 7.41 -13.92 2.61
C LEU A 18 6.12 -14.51 2.00
N PRO A 19 4.95 -13.91 2.31
CA PRO A 19 3.69 -14.26 1.68
C PRO A 19 3.73 -14.14 0.14
N ILE A 20 2.87 -14.88 -0.56
CA ILE A 20 2.88 -14.95 -2.04
C ILE A 20 2.67 -13.59 -2.70
N GLU A 21 1.89 -12.71 -2.07
CA GLU A 21 1.66 -11.33 -2.50
C GLU A 21 2.92 -10.46 -2.47
N CYS A 22 4.01 -10.92 -1.87
CA CYS A 22 5.32 -10.27 -1.94
C CYS A 22 6.12 -10.63 -3.19
N THR A 23 5.60 -11.53 -4.03
CA THR A 23 6.20 -11.93 -5.32
C THR A 23 5.20 -11.88 -6.48
N SER A 24 3.90 -11.88 -6.20
CA SER A 24 2.83 -11.81 -7.19
C SER A 24 1.92 -10.60 -6.91
N TYR A 25 2.25 -9.47 -7.52
CA TYR A 25 1.52 -8.21 -7.38
C TYR A 25 1.60 -7.37 -8.67
N ASN A 26 0.64 -6.46 -8.83
CA ASN A 26 0.67 -5.39 -9.82
C ASN A 26 1.49 -4.21 -9.31
N VAL A 27 2.02 -3.39 -10.21
CA VAL A 27 2.81 -2.20 -9.87
C VAL A 27 2.06 -0.95 -10.33
N SER A 28 2.02 0.09 -9.47
CA SER A 28 1.50 1.40 -9.87
C SER A 28 2.46 2.53 -9.49
N GLY A 29 3.02 3.18 -10.52
CA GLY A 29 3.87 4.37 -10.41
C GLY A 29 3.17 5.67 -10.82
N ASP A 30 1.85 5.66 -10.92
CA ASP A 30 1.07 6.82 -11.37
C ASP A 30 1.19 8.00 -10.38
N ALA A 31 1.84 9.09 -10.78
CA ALA A 31 2.02 10.26 -9.93
C ALA A 31 0.70 10.96 -9.56
N THR A 32 -0.36 10.77 -10.35
CA THR A 32 -1.63 11.51 -10.17
C THR A 32 -2.42 11.04 -8.94
N ARG A 33 -2.14 9.86 -8.37
CA ARG A 33 -2.72 9.41 -7.08
C ARG A 33 -2.04 10.01 -5.85
N ARG A 34 -0.93 10.73 -6.00
CA ARG A 34 -0.22 11.30 -4.84
C ARG A 34 -1.08 12.35 -4.12
N VAL A 35 -0.94 12.45 -2.80
CA VAL A 35 -1.73 13.36 -1.95
C VAL A 35 -1.61 14.84 -2.31
N ASN A 36 -0.55 15.23 -3.02
CA ASN A 36 -0.35 16.58 -3.52
C ASN A 36 -0.87 16.81 -4.94
N SER A 37 -1.34 15.76 -5.62
CA SER A 37 -2.01 15.85 -6.92
C SER A 37 -3.40 16.46 -6.75
N GLY A 38 -3.83 17.24 -7.74
CA GLY A 38 -5.10 17.97 -7.72
C GLY A 38 -6.34 17.07 -7.80
N LYS A 39 -7.49 17.69 -8.08
CA LYS A 39 -8.74 16.99 -8.38
C LYS A 39 -8.63 16.20 -9.70
N GLY A 40 -9.49 15.22 -9.89
CA GLY A 40 -9.61 14.49 -11.15
C GLY A 40 -10.79 13.51 -11.13
N ASP A 41 -10.91 12.70 -12.18
CA ASP A 41 -11.96 11.72 -12.41
C ASP A 41 -11.41 10.29 -12.60
N LEU A 42 -10.18 10.04 -12.13
CA LEU A 42 -9.54 8.73 -12.25
C LEU A 42 -10.14 7.72 -11.26
N CYS A 43 -10.10 6.44 -11.66
CA CYS A 43 -10.70 5.34 -10.92
C CYS A 43 -9.80 4.10 -10.92
N ASP A 44 -9.70 3.39 -9.79
CA ASP A 44 -8.95 2.12 -9.69
C ASP A 44 -9.78 0.91 -10.16
N ARG A 45 -10.67 1.08 -11.15
CA ARG A 45 -11.54 -0.01 -11.67
C ARG A 45 -10.74 -1.19 -12.22
N ASP A 46 -9.64 -0.88 -12.91
CA ASP A 46 -8.79 -1.87 -13.58
C ASP A 46 -7.55 -2.25 -12.75
N MET A 47 -7.48 -1.77 -11.50
CA MET A 47 -6.37 -1.99 -10.58
C MET A 47 -6.85 -2.74 -9.33
N VAL A 48 -7.33 -3.98 -9.53
CA VAL A 48 -7.87 -4.85 -8.49
C VAL A 48 -6.87 -5.97 -8.14
N GLY A 49 -6.79 -6.34 -6.87
CA GLY A 49 -5.86 -7.33 -6.35
C GLY A 49 -4.64 -6.70 -5.67
N TRP A 50 -3.58 -7.48 -5.47
CA TRP A 50 -2.37 -7.02 -4.79
C TRP A 50 -1.61 -5.99 -5.63
N VAL A 51 -1.33 -4.83 -5.05
CA VAL A 51 -0.66 -3.70 -5.71
C VAL A 51 0.49 -3.20 -4.84
N ARG A 52 1.64 -2.97 -5.47
CA ARG A 52 2.76 -2.21 -4.94
C ARG A 52 2.77 -0.81 -5.55
N PHE A 53 2.76 0.22 -4.71
CA PHE A 53 2.98 1.60 -5.15
C PHE A 53 4.47 1.91 -5.20
N VAL A 54 4.91 2.58 -6.26
CA VAL A 54 6.34 2.87 -6.52
C VAL A 54 6.53 4.27 -7.12
N ASP A 55 7.79 4.69 -7.24
CA ASP A 55 8.20 5.91 -7.94
C ASP A 55 7.43 7.15 -7.47
N ARG A 56 6.91 7.94 -8.42
CA ARG A 56 6.21 9.20 -8.13
C ARG A 56 4.82 9.02 -7.53
N ALA A 57 4.29 7.80 -7.46
CA ALA A 57 3.07 7.54 -6.72
C ALA A 57 3.30 7.59 -5.20
N GLY A 58 4.55 7.44 -4.73
CA GLY A 58 4.84 7.12 -3.34
C GLY A 58 4.73 5.62 -3.07
N THR A 59 4.71 5.22 -1.80
CA THR A 59 4.87 3.82 -1.40
C THR A 59 3.76 3.28 -0.51
N ALA A 60 2.86 4.13 -0.01
CA ALA A 60 1.73 3.71 0.82
C ALA A 60 0.46 4.53 0.55
N ILE A 61 -0.70 3.92 0.81
CA ILE A 61 -1.99 4.63 0.81
C ILE A 61 -2.06 5.53 2.03
N VAL A 62 -2.39 6.81 1.91
CA VAL A 62 -2.35 7.78 3.03
C VAL A 62 -3.20 7.39 4.23
N ARG A 63 -2.79 7.79 5.44
CA ARG A 63 -3.49 7.54 6.72
C ARG A 63 -4.43 8.66 7.16
N LYS A 64 -4.50 9.75 6.40
CA LYS A 64 -5.35 10.91 6.68
C LYS A 64 -6.23 11.16 5.47
N ALA A 65 -7.50 11.48 5.73
CA ALA A 65 -8.46 11.80 4.69
C ALA A 65 -7.94 12.96 3.81
N PRO A 66 -7.75 12.75 2.50
CA PRO A 66 -7.38 13.82 1.58
C PRO A 66 -8.61 14.68 1.23
N ASN A 67 -8.50 16.00 1.34
CA ASN A 67 -9.57 16.92 0.98
C ASN A 67 -9.52 17.28 -0.51
N GLY A 68 -10.20 16.51 -1.36
CA GLY A 68 -10.40 16.81 -2.79
C GLY A 68 -9.11 16.83 -3.61
N ARG A 69 -8.32 15.75 -3.54
CA ARG A 69 -6.99 15.59 -4.16
C ARG A 69 -6.82 14.19 -4.76
N CYS A 70 -5.60 13.84 -5.14
CA CYS A 70 -5.20 12.49 -5.57
C CYS A 70 -5.82 12.07 -6.91
N GLY A 71 -6.14 13.04 -7.78
CA GLY A 71 -6.62 12.78 -9.14
C GLY A 71 -8.00 12.14 -9.20
N SER A 72 -8.79 12.22 -8.14
CA SER A 72 -10.12 11.59 -8.07
C SER A 72 -11.08 12.42 -7.23
N VAL A 73 -12.38 12.22 -7.44
CA VAL A 73 -13.43 12.85 -6.61
C VAL A 73 -13.51 12.15 -5.26
N LYS A 74 -13.43 10.82 -5.26
CA LYS A 74 -13.53 9.98 -4.06
C LYS A 74 -12.18 9.35 -3.77
N ALA A 75 -11.30 10.16 -3.20
CA ALA A 75 -9.97 9.72 -2.82
C ALA A 75 -10.04 8.79 -1.58
N GLY A 76 -9.39 7.63 -1.71
CA GLY A 76 -9.33 6.59 -0.71
C GLY A 76 -8.14 6.78 0.24
N TRP A 77 -8.36 6.54 1.54
CA TRP A 77 -7.33 6.56 2.57
C TRP A 77 -7.52 5.39 3.54
N ILE A 78 -6.47 5.00 4.25
CA ILE A 78 -6.50 3.85 5.16
C ILE A 78 -6.89 4.29 6.57
N LEU A 79 -7.90 3.60 7.10
CA LEU A 79 -8.19 3.46 8.51
C LEU A 79 -7.64 2.13 9.01
N GLY A 80 -6.62 2.17 9.86
CA GLY A 80 -5.97 1.00 10.41
C GLY A 80 -4.48 1.20 10.64
N VAL A 81 -3.79 0.09 10.88
CA VAL A 81 -2.33 0.05 11.06
C VAL A 81 -1.70 -0.74 9.93
N TYR A 82 -0.51 -0.31 9.51
CA TYR A 82 0.28 -1.13 8.60
C TYR A 82 0.98 -2.27 9.34
N PRO A 83 1.23 -3.39 8.67
CA PRO A 83 2.15 -4.40 9.17
C PRO A 83 3.53 -3.79 9.39
N ARG A 84 4.09 -3.98 10.60
CA ARG A 84 5.41 -3.46 10.98
C ARG A 84 6.53 -4.45 10.74
N GLU A 85 6.22 -5.75 10.78
CA GLU A 85 7.21 -6.80 10.64
C GLU A 85 7.15 -7.40 9.23
N PRO A 86 8.31 -7.64 8.57
CA PRO A 86 8.36 -8.39 7.32
C PRO A 86 7.58 -9.71 7.39
N GLY A 87 6.87 -10.06 6.34
CA GLY A 87 6.03 -11.26 6.23
C GLY A 87 4.71 -11.20 7.00
N THR A 88 4.35 -10.08 7.63
CA THR A 88 3.07 -9.93 8.32
C THR A 88 2.04 -9.20 7.48
N THR A 89 0.77 -9.56 7.67
CA THR A 89 -0.39 -8.92 7.02
C THR A 89 -1.31 -8.30 8.06
N SER A 90 -1.73 -7.07 7.83
CA SER A 90 -2.73 -6.38 8.67
C SER A 90 -4.03 -6.16 7.88
N LEU A 91 -5.16 -6.31 8.58
CA LEU A 91 -6.47 -5.92 8.08
C LEU A 91 -6.65 -4.41 8.30
N SER A 92 -7.18 -3.71 7.31
CA SER A 92 -7.47 -2.28 7.37
C SER A 92 -8.72 -1.97 6.57
N THR A 93 -9.20 -0.73 6.68
CA THR A 93 -10.35 -0.25 5.91
C THR A 93 -9.88 0.83 4.94
N LEU A 94 -10.14 0.63 3.66
CA LEU A 94 -10.01 1.68 2.65
C LEU A 94 -11.31 2.51 2.65
N CYS A 95 -11.22 3.73 3.18
CA CYS A 95 -12.32 4.68 3.26
C CYS A 95 -12.22 5.70 2.13
N TYR A 96 -13.33 6.00 1.47
CA TYR A 96 -13.40 7.00 0.42
C TYR A 96 -14.11 8.26 0.92
N VAL A 97 -13.48 9.41 0.68
CA VAL A 97 -14.10 10.72 0.95
C VAL A 97 -15.25 10.97 -0.03
N ASP A 98 -16.23 11.78 0.36
CA ASP A 98 -17.21 12.35 -0.59
C ASP A 98 -16.94 13.82 -0.91
N GLU A 99 -17.77 14.37 -1.81
CA GLU A 99 -17.65 15.75 -2.30
C GLU A 99 -17.97 16.82 -1.24
N ILE A 100 -18.70 16.46 -0.18
CA ILE A 100 -19.09 17.39 0.89
C ILE A 100 -18.17 17.31 2.11
N GLY A 101 -17.13 16.46 2.04
CA GLY A 101 -16.08 16.37 3.05
C GLY A 101 -16.31 15.33 4.14
N ASN A 102 -17.26 14.40 3.97
CA ASN A 102 -17.32 13.22 4.83
C ASN A 102 -16.04 12.40 4.58
N PRO A 103 -15.21 12.15 5.61
CA PRO A 103 -13.96 11.45 5.42
C PRO A 103 -14.17 9.97 5.08
N CYS A 104 -15.32 9.36 5.36
CA CYS A 104 -15.58 7.96 5.00
C CYS A 104 -17.06 7.76 4.67
N SER A 105 -17.46 8.18 3.47
CA SER A 105 -18.83 8.00 2.96
C SER A 105 -19.10 6.57 2.47
N SER A 106 -18.06 5.88 2.01
CA SER A 106 -18.08 4.48 1.61
C SER A 106 -16.73 3.83 1.91
N SER A 107 -16.73 2.51 2.09
CA SER A 107 -15.50 1.81 2.44
C SER A 107 -15.48 0.36 2.00
N LYS A 108 -14.28 -0.23 2.02
CA LYS A 108 -14.02 -1.65 1.81
C LYS A 108 -12.97 -2.12 2.80
N ALA A 109 -13.13 -3.32 3.34
CA ALA A 109 -12.05 -3.99 4.05
C ALA A 109 -10.94 -4.37 3.05
N ILE A 110 -9.68 -4.17 3.43
CA ILE A 110 -8.51 -4.48 2.63
C ILE A 110 -7.43 -5.12 3.50
N ARG A 111 -6.48 -5.81 2.86
CA ARG A 111 -5.28 -6.32 3.51
C ARG A 111 -4.06 -5.53 3.04
N SER A 112 -3.07 -5.41 3.92
CA SER A 112 -1.75 -4.88 3.59
C SER A 112 -0.67 -5.80 4.16
N THR A 113 0.36 -6.11 3.36
CA THR A 113 1.45 -7.01 3.74
C THR A 113 2.79 -6.28 3.67
N HIS A 114 3.65 -6.48 4.68
CA HIS A 114 5.03 -5.99 4.68
C HIS A 114 5.96 -7.02 4.07
N CYS A 115 6.57 -6.70 2.94
CA CYS A 115 7.38 -7.62 2.15
C CYS A 115 8.89 -7.49 2.40
N GLY A 116 9.27 -6.96 3.56
CA GLY A 116 10.67 -6.65 3.90
C GLY A 116 11.00 -5.21 3.57
N ASP A 117 11.03 -4.88 2.28
CA ASP A 117 11.47 -3.54 1.82
C ASP A 117 10.32 -2.65 1.36
N PHE A 118 9.12 -3.21 1.21
CA PHE A 118 7.96 -2.50 0.68
C PHE A 118 6.65 -3.05 1.22
N LEU A 119 5.58 -2.27 1.05
CA LEU A 119 4.22 -2.69 1.34
C LEU A 119 3.50 -3.07 0.04
N VAL A 120 2.63 -4.07 0.14
CA VAL A 120 1.61 -4.36 -0.89
C VAL A 120 0.21 -4.23 -0.28
N PHE A 121 -0.73 -3.78 -1.08
CA PHE A 121 -2.11 -3.53 -0.68
C PHE A 121 -3.06 -4.34 -1.57
N GLU A 122 -4.01 -5.05 -0.97
CA GLU A 122 -5.08 -5.72 -1.70
C GLU A 122 -6.16 -4.70 -2.06
N ILE A 123 -6.13 -4.22 -3.31
CA ILE A 123 -7.03 -3.19 -3.80
C ILE A 123 -8.35 -3.84 -4.25
N PRO A 124 -9.49 -3.46 -3.65
CA PRO A 124 -10.79 -4.01 -4.02
C PRO A 124 -11.36 -3.23 -5.21
N HIS A 125 -12.37 -3.81 -5.86
CA HIS A 125 -13.16 -3.05 -6.81
C HIS A 125 -13.83 -1.85 -6.09
N PRO A 126 -13.69 -0.61 -6.60
CA PRO A 126 -14.29 0.55 -5.96
C PRO A 126 -15.82 0.44 -5.97
N PRO A 127 -16.53 0.96 -4.94
CA PRO A 127 -17.99 0.95 -4.90
C PRO A 127 -18.63 1.75 -6.05
N ASN A 128 -18.02 2.89 -6.41
CA ASN A 128 -18.43 3.75 -7.51
C ASN A 128 -17.22 4.53 -8.04
N CYS A 129 -17.27 4.97 -9.29
CA CYS A 129 -16.25 5.85 -9.87
C CYS A 129 -16.77 7.30 -9.92
N PRO A 130 -15.88 8.30 -9.92
CA PRO A 130 -14.41 8.16 -9.84
C PRO A 130 -13.92 8.01 -8.40
N ALA A 131 -13.26 6.89 -8.11
CA ALA A 131 -12.69 6.57 -6.79
C ALA A 131 -11.40 5.77 -6.93
N ARG A 132 -10.38 6.13 -6.14
CA ARG A 132 -9.07 5.47 -6.16
C ARG A 132 -8.32 5.65 -4.85
N ALA A 133 -7.38 4.77 -4.55
CA ALA A 133 -6.48 4.93 -3.42
C ALA A 133 -5.57 6.15 -3.61
N CYS A 134 -5.56 7.03 -2.61
CA CYS A 134 -4.64 8.15 -2.53
C CYS A 134 -3.34 7.72 -1.84
N THR A 135 -2.20 8.11 -2.39
CA THR A 135 -0.90 7.60 -1.95
C THR A 135 0.06 8.72 -1.55
N ASP A 136 1.06 8.38 -0.75
CA ASP A 136 2.22 9.19 -0.48
C ASP A 136 3.41 8.29 -0.07
N ASP A 137 4.55 8.90 0.23
CA ASP A 137 5.68 8.19 0.80
C ASP A 137 5.31 7.62 2.18
N TYR A 138 5.72 6.39 2.44
CA TYR A 138 5.45 5.74 3.71
C TYR A 138 6.17 6.46 4.85
N GLU A 139 5.44 7.27 5.62
CA GLU A 139 5.98 7.92 6.82
C GLU A 139 5.88 6.98 8.03
N LEU A 140 7.05 6.59 8.56
CA LEU A 140 7.17 6.02 9.89
C LEU A 140 6.81 7.12 10.91
N HIS A 141 5.74 6.91 11.67
CA HIS A 141 5.42 7.70 12.87
C HIS A 141 5.60 6.81 14.10
#